data_AF-A0A7W7ZW44-F1
#
_entry.id   AF-A0A7W7ZW44-F1
#
_cell.length_a   1.000
_cell.length_b   1.000
_cell.length_c   1.000
_cell.angle_alpha   90.00
_cell.angle_beta   90.00
_cell.angle_gamma   90.00
#
_symmetry.space_group_name_H-M   'P 1'
#
loop_
_entity.id
_entity.type
_entity.pdbx_description
1 polymer ?
#
loop_
_entity_poly.entity_id
_entity_poly.type
_entity_poly.pdbx_seq_one_letter_code
_entity_poly.pdbx_strand_id
1 'polypeptide(L)'
;MISLGLSNFETNGSSQPPVEVLQALGETAAWFNRDHLRADDLRSPMLDPSSILVVPSLNELGIDAFVKVKRDSYRQASESIRQKRSEILRDATTGPVDPVGAQALGRLLLYEAMETVSDGAAEASSHGFFDTEDAPPWDTWFWHKDGTIFCWVPDSLVSDVQAGIDANPVDCIHWASWSALSKLINW
;
A
#
# COMPACT_ATOMS: atom_id res chain seq x y z
N MET A 1 3.28 -11.03 -27.06
CA MET A 1 2.86 -12.06 -26.10
C MET A 1 4.12 -12.67 -25.50
N ILE A 2 4.72 -11.99 -24.51
CA ILE A 2 5.92 -12.46 -23.82
C ILE A 2 5.46 -12.82 -22.41
N SER A 3 5.30 -14.12 -22.18
CA SER A 3 5.07 -14.69 -20.87
C SER A 3 6.39 -14.65 -20.11
N LEU A 4 6.57 -13.69 -19.21
CA LEU A 4 7.66 -13.73 -18.24
C LEU A 4 7.31 -14.81 -17.19
N GLY A 5 8.10 -15.87 -17.20
CA GLY A 5 7.85 -17.07 -16.42
C GLY A 5 8.03 -16.85 -14.92
N LEU A 6 6.94 -17.05 -14.17
CA LEU A 6 6.99 -17.37 -12.75
C LEU A 6 7.46 -18.82 -12.61
N SER A 7 8.77 -19.05 -12.65
CA SER A 7 9.37 -20.36 -12.39
C SER A 7 9.37 -20.68 -10.89
N ASN A 8 8.63 -21.74 -10.53
CA ASN A 8 8.83 -22.65 -9.39
C ASN A 8 9.37 -22.04 -8.08
N PHE A 9 8.47 -21.56 -7.22
CA PHE A 9 8.78 -21.31 -5.81
C PHE A 9 8.66 -22.60 -4.99
N GLU A 10 9.80 -23.25 -4.75
CA GLU A 10 9.91 -24.35 -3.78
C GLU A 10 9.53 -23.88 -2.36
N THR A 11 8.78 -24.73 -1.65
CA THR A 11 8.26 -24.50 -0.31
C THR A 11 9.30 -24.86 0.75
N ASN A 12 10.21 -23.93 1.07
CA ASN A 12 11.06 -24.05 2.25
C ASN A 12 10.66 -22.98 3.29
N GLY A 13 10.21 -23.45 4.46
CA GLY A 13 10.04 -22.73 5.74
C GLY A 13 9.44 -21.33 5.66
N SER A 14 8.13 -21.18 5.88
CA SER A 14 7.53 -19.85 6.03
C SER A 14 8.02 -19.21 7.34
N SER A 15 9.07 -18.40 7.28
CA SER A 15 9.37 -17.44 8.32
C SER A 15 8.16 -16.51 8.47
N GLN A 16 7.70 -16.28 9.70
CA GLN A 16 6.69 -15.25 9.93
C GLN A 16 7.22 -13.88 9.46
N PRO A 17 6.35 -12.96 9.01
CA PRO A 17 6.80 -11.60 8.75
C PRO A 17 7.41 -10.99 10.03
N PRO A 18 8.35 -10.05 9.91
CA PRO A 18 8.89 -9.32 11.06
C PRO A 18 7.78 -8.71 11.93
N VAL A 19 8.01 -8.64 13.25
CA VAL A 19 6.98 -8.22 14.21
C VAL A 19 6.50 -6.79 13.96
N GLU A 20 7.40 -5.92 13.50
CA GLU A 20 7.13 -4.53 13.15
C GLU A 20 6.20 -4.39 11.94
N VAL A 21 6.23 -5.35 11.02
CA VAL A 21 5.32 -5.40 9.85
C VAL A 21 3.95 -5.82 10.30
N LEU A 22 3.87 -6.88 11.12
CA LEU A 22 2.62 -7.38 11.68
C LEU A 22 1.95 -6.31 12.54
N GLN A 23 2.74 -5.56 13.32
CA GLN A 23 2.26 -4.41 14.08
C GLN A 23 1.73 -3.31 13.16
N ALA A 24 2.48 -2.89 12.14
CA ALA A 24 2.07 -1.83 11.23
C ALA A 24 0.77 -2.18 10.49
N LEU A 25 0.63 -3.44 10.08
CA LEU A 25 -0.59 -3.98 9.52
C LEU A 25 -1.76 -3.90 10.52
N GLY A 26 -1.57 -4.40 11.74
CA GLY A 26 -2.61 -4.37 12.78
C GLY A 26 -3.06 -2.96 13.13
N GLU A 27 -2.12 -2.01 13.18
CA GLU A 27 -2.39 -0.58 13.33
C GLU A 27 -3.19 -0.02 12.14
N THR A 28 -2.90 -0.48 10.92
CA THR A 28 -3.65 -0.07 9.71
C THR A 28 -5.10 -0.59 9.76
N ALA A 29 -5.32 -1.85 10.12
CA ALA A 29 -6.68 -2.37 10.31
C ALA A 29 -7.41 -1.67 11.48
N ALA A 30 -6.71 -1.36 12.58
CA ALA A 30 -7.28 -0.61 13.70
C ALA A 30 -7.67 0.82 13.31
N TRP A 31 -6.88 1.46 12.44
CA TRP A 31 -7.16 2.79 11.92
C TRP A 31 -8.54 2.84 11.24
N PHE A 32 -8.83 1.88 10.36
CA PHE A 32 -10.11 1.75 9.65
C PHE A 32 -11.32 1.51 10.55
N ASN A 33 -11.12 0.96 11.76
CA ASN A 33 -12.20 0.70 12.71
C ASN A 33 -12.52 1.91 13.63
N ARG A 34 -11.90 3.07 13.43
CA ARG A 34 -12.20 4.27 14.23
C ARG A 34 -13.45 4.97 13.71
N ASP A 35 -14.28 5.44 14.65
CA ASP A 35 -15.59 6.11 14.44
C ASP A 35 -15.59 7.35 13.52
N HIS A 36 -14.43 7.78 13.00
CA HIS A 36 -14.27 9.02 12.24
C HIS A 36 -13.89 8.82 10.77
N LEU A 37 -13.51 7.61 10.35
CA LEU A 37 -13.30 7.35 8.93
C LEU A 37 -14.65 7.05 8.30
N ARG A 38 -15.16 8.00 7.52
CA ARG A 38 -16.17 7.66 6.52
C ARG A 38 -15.50 6.77 5.49
N ALA A 39 -16.21 5.74 5.03
CA ALA A 39 -15.70 4.82 3.99
C ALA A 39 -15.18 5.57 2.73
N ASP A 40 -15.65 6.81 2.55
CA ASP A 40 -15.38 7.68 1.41
C ASP A 40 -14.12 8.56 1.59
N ASP A 41 -13.50 8.60 2.78
CA ASP A 41 -12.34 9.46 3.10
C ASP A 41 -11.13 8.63 3.54
N LEU A 42 -10.53 7.94 2.57
CA LEU A 42 -9.36 7.07 2.76
C LEU A 42 -8.02 7.82 2.62
N ARG A 43 -8.09 9.13 2.48
CA ARG A 43 -6.95 10.04 2.31
C ARG A 43 -6.96 11.02 3.47
N SER A 44 -6.94 10.49 4.69
CA SER A 44 -7.16 11.28 5.89
C SER A 44 -6.12 12.41 6.02
N PRO A 45 -6.53 13.64 6.37
CA PRO A 45 -5.60 14.76 6.55
C PRO A 45 -4.57 14.51 7.67
N MET A 46 -4.89 13.64 8.63
CA MET A 46 -4.00 13.29 9.74
C MET A 46 -2.77 12.50 9.28
N LEU A 47 -2.92 11.69 8.23
CA LEU A 47 -1.86 10.87 7.67
C LEU A 47 -1.26 11.44 6.38
N ASP A 48 -1.72 12.63 5.94
CA ASP A 48 -1.30 13.25 4.69
C ASP A 48 0.25 13.32 4.57
N PRO A 49 0.83 12.64 3.57
CA PRO A 49 2.26 12.65 3.31
C PRO A 49 2.69 13.75 2.33
N SER A 50 1.80 14.65 1.87
CA SER A 50 2.05 15.61 0.78
C SER A 50 3.30 16.49 0.96
N SER A 51 3.69 16.80 2.20
CA SER A 51 4.92 17.56 2.48
C SER A 51 6.21 16.75 2.29
N ILE A 52 6.12 15.42 2.23
CA ILE A 52 7.23 14.46 2.11
C ILE A 52 7.22 13.76 0.75
N LEU A 53 6.04 13.42 0.23
CA LEU A 53 5.83 12.76 -1.06
C LEU A 53 5.95 13.77 -2.20
N VAL A 54 7.14 14.34 -2.37
CA VAL A 54 7.45 15.29 -3.44
C VAL A 54 8.16 14.53 -4.55
N VAL A 55 7.50 14.39 -5.69
CA VAL A 55 8.05 13.75 -6.90
C VAL A 55 8.17 14.82 -7.99
N PRO A 56 9.38 15.30 -8.32
CA PRO A 56 9.58 16.28 -9.37
C PRO A 56 9.29 15.66 -10.75
N SER A 57 9.06 16.50 -11.76
CA SER A 57 8.79 16.00 -13.11
C SER A 57 10.04 15.35 -13.72
N LEU A 58 9.84 14.34 -14.57
CA LEU A 58 10.93 13.72 -15.33
C LEU A 58 11.67 14.73 -16.24
N ASN A 59 11.07 15.86 -16.58
CA ASN A 59 11.75 16.88 -17.39
C ASN A 59 12.73 17.73 -16.57
N GLU A 60 12.53 17.82 -15.24
CA GLU A 60 13.41 18.55 -14.33
C GLU A 60 14.65 17.73 -13.94
N LEU A 61 14.53 16.40 -13.96
CA LEU A 61 15.59 15.48 -13.54
C LEU A 61 15.95 14.51 -14.67
N GLY A 62 17.23 14.13 -14.79
CA GLY A 62 17.58 12.94 -15.58
C GLY A 62 16.89 11.69 -15.01
N ILE A 63 16.65 10.67 -15.86
CA ILE A 63 15.91 9.45 -15.50
C ILE A 63 16.41 8.79 -14.20
N ASP A 64 17.73 8.69 -14.02
CA ASP A 64 18.31 8.08 -12.82
C ASP A 64 18.00 8.86 -11.54
N ALA A 65 18.06 10.19 -11.63
CA ALA A 65 17.75 11.07 -10.50
C ALA A 65 16.25 11.04 -10.19
N PHE A 66 15.40 11.05 -11.21
CA PHE A 66 13.96 10.91 -11.07
C PHE A 66 13.59 9.60 -10.36
N VAL A 67 14.11 8.46 -10.84
CA VAL A 67 13.87 7.13 -10.26
C VAL A 67 14.28 7.09 -8.80
N LYS A 68 15.46 7.63 -8.48
CA LYS A 68 15.96 7.67 -7.10
C LYS A 68 15.09 8.54 -6.20
N VAL A 69 14.78 9.76 -6.62
CA VAL A 69 13.97 10.71 -5.82
C VAL A 69 12.58 10.15 -5.59
N LYS A 70 11.90 9.64 -6.63
CA LYS A 70 10.56 9.05 -6.50
C LYS A 70 10.55 7.91 -5.49
N ARG A 71 11.49 6.95 -5.61
CA ARG A 71 11.63 5.83 -4.65
C ARG A 71 11.88 6.32 -3.23
N ASP A 72 12.78 7.28 -3.05
CA ASP A 72 13.11 7.84 -1.74
C ASP A 72 11.92 8.58 -1.11
N SER A 73 11.12 9.30 -1.91
CA SER A 73 9.91 10.00 -1.46
C SER A 73 8.83 9.03 -0.99
N TYR A 74 8.55 7.96 -1.75
CA TYR A 74 7.59 6.93 -1.34
C TYR A 74 8.02 6.20 -0.07
N ARG A 75 9.30 5.82 0.05
CA ARG A 75 9.84 5.23 1.29
C ARG A 75 9.60 6.13 2.50
N GLN A 76 9.93 7.42 2.38
CA GLN A 76 9.79 8.39 3.47
C GLN A 76 8.31 8.65 3.82
N ALA A 77 7.44 8.73 2.81
CA ALA A 77 6.01 8.90 2.99
C ALA A 77 5.40 7.72 3.77
N SER A 78 5.66 6.48 3.34
CA SER A 78 5.17 5.28 4.01
C SER A 78 5.66 5.18 5.46
N GLU A 79 6.92 5.53 5.72
CA GLU A 79 7.46 5.56 7.08
C GLU A 79 6.79 6.64 7.94
N SER A 80 6.58 7.85 7.40
CA SER A 80 5.92 8.93 8.12
C SER A 80 4.47 8.59 8.45
N ILE A 81 3.72 8.01 7.49
CA ILE A 81 2.34 7.54 7.70
C ILE A 81 2.31 6.51 8.83
N ARG A 82 3.18 5.50 8.78
CA ARG A 82 3.27 4.45 9.80
C ARG A 82 3.57 5.03 11.18
N GLN A 83 4.53 5.95 11.26
CA GLN A 83 4.89 6.58 12.53
C GLN A 83 3.72 7.40 13.11
N LYS A 84 3.13 8.30 12.31
CA LYS A 84 1.98 9.13 12.73
C LYS A 84 0.80 8.26 13.18
N ARG A 85 0.48 7.20 12.41
CA ARG A 85 -0.59 6.27 12.74
C ARG A 85 -0.32 5.59 14.10
N SER A 86 0.90 5.09 14.32
CA SER A 86 1.27 4.45 15.60
C SER A 86 1.17 5.43 16.77
N GLU A 87 1.62 6.68 16.61
CA GLU A 87 1.50 7.72 17.64
C GLU A 87 0.04 8.00 18.00
N ILE A 88 -0.81 8.24 17.00
CA ILE A 88 -2.23 8.52 17.20
C ILE A 88 -2.96 7.34 17.86
N LEU A 89 -2.61 6.10 17.49
CA LEU A 89 -3.25 4.90 18.04
C LEU A 89 -2.78 4.58 19.46
N ARG A 90 -1.54 4.92 19.84
CA ARG A 90 -1.08 4.80 21.24
C ARG A 90 -1.87 5.70 22.19
N ASP A 91 -2.27 6.87 21.72
CA ASP A 91 -3.06 7.82 22.51
C ASP A 91 -4.55 7.41 22.59
N ALA A 92 -5.01 6.55 21.68
CA ALA A 92 -6.35 5.99 21.69
C ALA A 92 -6.43 4.77 22.62
N THR A 93 -7.53 4.62 23.36
CA THR A 93 -7.75 3.44 24.23
C THR A 93 -8.03 2.15 23.44
N THR A 94 -8.04 2.23 22.11
CA THR A 94 -8.23 1.12 21.19
C THR A 94 -6.90 0.40 21.00
N GLY A 95 -6.77 -0.79 21.59
CA GLY A 95 -5.60 -1.65 21.35
C GLY A 95 -5.48 -2.02 19.86
N PRO A 96 -4.27 -2.36 19.38
CA PRO A 96 -4.07 -2.77 18.00
C PRO A 96 -4.89 -4.01 17.67
N VAL A 97 -5.45 -4.07 16.46
CA VAL A 97 -6.08 -5.27 15.93
C VAL A 97 -4.96 -6.31 15.72
N ASP A 98 -5.13 -7.50 16.29
CA ASP A 98 -4.21 -8.61 16.07
C ASP A 98 -4.14 -8.93 14.55
N PRO A 99 -2.95 -9.27 14.00
CA PRO A 99 -2.78 -9.66 12.59
C PRO A 99 -3.80 -10.68 12.06
N VAL A 100 -4.25 -11.64 12.89
CA VAL A 100 -5.31 -12.60 12.53
C VAL A 100 -6.64 -11.89 12.30
N GLY A 101 -6.98 -10.91 13.13
CA GLY A 101 -8.14 -10.05 12.95
C GLY A 101 -8.03 -9.20 11.68
N ALA A 102 -6.85 -8.64 11.40
CA ALA A 102 -6.62 -7.89 10.16
C ALA A 102 -6.79 -8.79 8.91
N GLN A 103 -6.35 -10.04 8.98
CA GLN A 103 -6.53 -11.02 7.91
C GLN A 103 -8.00 -11.41 7.67
N ALA A 104 -8.81 -11.42 8.72
CA ALA A 104 -10.23 -11.79 8.62
C ALA A 104 -11.13 -10.66 8.07
N LEU A 105 -10.62 -9.43 8.01
CA LEU A 105 -11.40 -8.22 7.68
C LEU A 105 -10.96 -7.53 6.39
N GLY A 106 -9.94 -8.05 5.71
CA GLY A 106 -9.39 -7.40 4.53
C GLY A 106 -8.35 -8.22 3.78
N ARG A 107 -7.82 -7.62 2.70
CA ARG A 107 -6.88 -8.24 1.77
C ARG A 107 -5.61 -7.38 1.64
N LEU A 108 -4.50 -8.05 1.35
CA LEU A 108 -3.22 -7.37 1.09
C LEU A 108 -3.14 -6.96 -0.37
N LEU A 109 -2.74 -5.71 -0.60
CA LEU A 109 -2.51 -5.14 -1.91
C LEU A 109 -1.04 -4.68 -2.02
N LEU A 110 -0.44 -4.89 -3.18
CA LEU A 110 0.88 -4.38 -3.54
C LEU A 110 0.71 -3.29 -4.60
N TYR A 111 1.46 -2.22 -4.46
CA TYR A 111 1.53 -1.14 -5.43
C TYR A 111 2.99 -0.83 -5.75
N GLU A 112 3.36 -0.94 -7.02
CA GLU A 112 4.70 -0.66 -7.55
C GLU A 112 4.77 0.77 -8.07
N ALA A 113 5.06 1.72 -7.18
CA ALA A 113 4.97 3.16 -7.49
C ALA A 113 5.93 3.65 -8.59
N MET A 114 6.88 2.80 -9.00
CA MET A 114 7.82 3.08 -10.08
C MET A 114 7.28 2.69 -11.46
N GLU A 115 6.26 1.83 -11.52
CA GLU A 115 5.74 1.21 -12.74
C GLU A 115 4.36 1.78 -13.15
N THR A 116 4.03 2.99 -12.68
CA THR A 116 2.73 3.67 -12.91
C THR A 116 2.76 4.65 -14.10
N VAL A 117 1.57 4.97 -14.64
CA VAL A 117 1.33 6.04 -15.61
C VAL A 117 0.14 6.92 -15.19
N SER A 118 0.18 8.19 -15.59
CA SER A 118 -0.86 9.17 -15.26
C SER A 118 -2.01 9.17 -16.28
N ASP A 119 -2.92 8.21 -16.22
CA ASP A 119 -4.04 8.09 -17.16
C ASP A 119 -5.45 8.10 -16.55
N GLY A 120 -5.56 7.87 -15.23
CA GLY A 120 -6.82 7.87 -14.49
C GLY A 120 -7.73 6.65 -14.76
N ALA A 121 -7.26 5.61 -15.44
CA ALA A 121 -8.08 4.43 -15.76
C ALA A 121 -8.49 3.65 -14.50
N ALA A 122 -7.54 3.42 -13.58
CA ALA A 122 -7.79 2.76 -12.31
C ALA A 122 -8.66 3.63 -11.38
N GLU A 123 -8.42 4.94 -11.34
CA GLU A 123 -9.23 5.90 -10.57
C GLU A 123 -10.71 5.83 -11.00
N ALA A 124 -10.97 5.97 -12.29
CA ALA A 124 -12.33 5.98 -12.84
C ALA A 124 -13.08 4.67 -12.56
N SER A 125 -12.38 3.53 -12.67
CA SER A 125 -12.98 2.20 -12.52
C SER A 125 -13.16 1.79 -11.05
N SER A 126 -12.38 2.36 -10.14
CA SER A 126 -12.42 2.06 -8.69
C SER A 126 -13.20 3.09 -7.87
N HIS A 127 -13.98 3.96 -8.52
CA HIS A 127 -14.73 5.04 -7.86
C HIS A 127 -13.85 5.96 -7.00
N GLY A 128 -12.60 6.22 -7.42
CA GLY A 128 -11.66 7.10 -6.71
C GLY A 128 -10.87 6.45 -5.59
N PHE A 129 -10.92 5.11 -5.45
CA PHE A 129 -10.00 4.42 -4.55
C PHE A 129 -8.55 4.68 -4.97
N PHE A 130 -8.20 4.34 -6.21
CA PHE A 130 -6.92 4.78 -6.80
C PHE A 130 -7.00 6.24 -7.25
N ASP A 131 -5.86 6.93 -7.30
CA ASP A 131 -5.76 8.25 -7.91
C ASP A 131 -5.28 8.16 -9.38
N THR A 132 -5.03 9.31 -9.99
CA THR A 132 -4.58 9.39 -11.39
C THR A 132 -3.24 8.71 -11.65
N GLU A 133 -2.42 8.47 -10.62
CA GLU A 133 -1.14 7.77 -10.67
C GLU A 133 -1.26 6.33 -10.18
N ASP A 134 -2.46 5.75 -10.20
CA ASP A 134 -2.75 4.40 -9.72
C ASP A 134 -2.48 4.19 -8.21
N ALA A 135 -2.19 5.24 -7.45
CA ALA A 135 -1.78 5.10 -6.07
C ALA A 135 -3.00 4.82 -5.18
N PRO A 136 -2.98 3.77 -4.35
CA PRO A 136 -4.02 3.53 -3.38
C PRO A 136 -4.01 4.63 -2.30
N PRO A 137 -5.12 4.83 -1.58
CA PRO A 137 -5.19 5.86 -0.55
C PRO A 137 -4.13 5.65 0.55
N TRP A 138 -3.49 6.71 1.03
CA TRP A 138 -2.39 6.57 1.99
C TRP A 138 -2.81 5.98 3.34
N ASP A 139 -4.10 6.01 3.69
CA ASP A 139 -4.58 5.33 4.89
C ASP A 139 -4.41 3.81 4.81
N THR A 140 -4.34 3.21 3.62
CA THR A 140 -4.14 1.76 3.44
C THR A 140 -2.68 1.34 3.57
N TRP A 141 -1.72 2.27 3.45
CA TRP A 141 -0.29 1.95 3.38
C TRP A 141 0.22 1.54 4.75
N PHE A 142 0.89 0.39 4.85
CA PHE A 142 1.44 -0.09 6.13
C PHE A 142 2.92 -0.44 6.08
N TRP A 143 3.47 -0.69 4.88
CA TRP A 143 4.89 -1.01 4.72
C TRP A 143 5.40 -0.56 3.35
N HIS A 144 6.70 -0.31 3.25
CA HIS A 144 7.37 -0.08 1.97
C HIS A 144 8.65 -0.92 1.92
N LYS A 145 8.87 -1.57 0.78
CA LYS A 145 10.12 -2.29 0.52
C LYS A 145 10.43 -2.31 -0.97
N ASP A 146 11.67 -2.00 -1.32
CA ASP A 146 12.21 -2.10 -2.70
C ASP A 146 11.40 -1.41 -3.81
N GLY A 147 10.67 -0.35 -3.47
CA GLY A 147 9.82 0.39 -4.41
C GLY A 147 8.36 -0.08 -4.44
N THR A 148 8.02 -1.10 -3.66
CA THR A 148 6.66 -1.60 -3.48
C THR A 148 6.07 -1.08 -2.17
N ILE A 149 4.85 -0.55 -2.25
CA ILE A 149 4.03 -0.22 -1.09
C ILE A 149 3.10 -1.39 -0.80
N PHE A 150 3.10 -1.83 0.45
CA PHE A 150 2.19 -2.84 0.96
C PHE A 150 1.00 -2.12 1.61
N CYS A 151 -0.18 -2.51 1.16
CA CYS A 151 -1.44 -1.93 1.56
C CYS A 151 -2.37 -2.99 2.16
N TRP A 152 -3.22 -2.57 3.10
CA TRP A 152 -4.32 -3.37 3.59
C TRP A 152 -5.65 -2.74 3.18
N VAL A 153 -6.50 -3.52 2.53
CA VAL A 153 -7.77 -3.09 1.97
C VAL A 153 -8.90 -3.78 2.73
N PRO A 154 -9.85 -3.05 3.35
CA PRO A 154 -10.99 -3.68 4.00
C PRO A 154 -11.87 -4.41 2.97
N ASP A 155 -12.51 -5.50 3.39
CA ASP A 155 -13.31 -6.36 2.50
C ASP A 155 -14.43 -5.59 1.76
N SER A 156 -14.98 -4.54 2.37
CA SER A 156 -16.01 -3.70 1.76
C SER A 156 -15.57 -2.97 0.49
N LEU A 157 -14.26 -2.77 0.29
CA LEU A 157 -13.71 -2.05 -0.87
C LEU A 157 -13.15 -2.99 -1.95
N VAL A 158 -13.06 -4.30 -1.68
CA VAL A 158 -12.38 -5.25 -2.58
C VAL A 158 -12.96 -5.24 -4.00
N SER A 159 -14.27 -5.02 -4.16
CA SER A 159 -14.89 -4.95 -5.49
C SER A 159 -14.41 -3.73 -6.28
N ASP A 160 -14.34 -2.56 -5.64
CA ASP A 160 -13.87 -1.32 -6.28
C ASP A 160 -12.38 -1.41 -6.61
N VAL A 161 -11.58 -1.96 -5.68
CA VAL A 161 -10.15 -2.19 -5.90
C VAL A 161 -9.92 -3.17 -7.05
N GLN A 162 -10.69 -4.26 -7.14
CA GLN A 162 -10.55 -5.19 -8.26
C GLN A 162 -10.88 -4.54 -9.60
N ALA A 163 -11.94 -3.71 -9.66
CA ALA A 163 -12.29 -2.99 -10.88
C ALA A 163 -11.17 -2.02 -11.32
N GLY A 164 -10.48 -1.37 -10.37
CA GLY A 164 -9.29 -0.55 -10.65
C GLY A 164 -8.12 -1.38 -11.18
N ILE A 165 -7.82 -2.52 -10.56
CA ILE A 165 -6.76 -3.44 -11.02
C ILE A 165 -7.04 -3.92 -12.44
N ASP A 166 -8.28 -4.32 -12.74
CA ASP A 166 -8.67 -4.82 -14.07
C ASP A 166 -8.56 -3.74 -15.16
N ALA A 167 -8.60 -2.47 -14.78
CA ALA A 167 -8.47 -1.32 -15.67
C ALA A 167 -7.04 -0.78 -15.80
N ASN A 168 -6.12 -1.16 -14.90
CA ASN A 168 -4.75 -0.66 -14.88
C ASN A 168 -3.93 -1.25 -16.05
N PRO A 169 -3.44 -0.44 -17.01
CA PRO A 169 -2.80 -0.95 -18.22
C PRO A 169 -1.32 -1.33 -18.05
N VAL A 170 -0.71 -0.96 -16.92
CA VAL A 170 0.72 -1.13 -16.64
C VAL A 170 1.04 -2.21 -15.61
N ASP A 171 0.01 -2.89 -15.09
CA ASP A 171 0.13 -4.02 -14.18
C ASP A 171 1.01 -3.69 -12.95
N CYS A 172 0.81 -2.51 -12.35
CA CYS A 172 1.57 -2.04 -11.18
C CYS A 172 0.83 -2.26 -9.84
N ILE A 173 -0.32 -2.92 -9.87
CA ILE A 173 -1.22 -3.12 -8.72
C ILE A 173 -1.62 -4.58 -8.65
N HIS A 174 -1.35 -5.25 -7.52
CA HIS A 174 -1.66 -6.68 -7.39
C HIS A 174 -2.18 -7.06 -6.01
N TRP A 175 -3.08 -8.04 -5.95
CA TRP A 175 -3.38 -8.71 -4.69
C TRP A 175 -2.20 -9.58 -4.26
N ALA A 176 -1.86 -9.51 -2.97
CA ALA A 176 -0.93 -10.42 -2.33
C ALA A 176 -1.65 -11.41 -1.42
N SER A 177 -1.07 -12.61 -1.28
CA SER A 177 -1.47 -13.52 -0.22
C SER A 177 -0.72 -13.22 1.08
N TRP A 178 -1.34 -13.58 2.19
CA TRP A 178 -0.73 -13.57 3.52
C TRP A 178 0.55 -14.40 3.60
N SER A 179 0.61 -15.50 2.86
CA SER A 179 1.82 -16.34 2.74
C SER A 179 2.93 -15.69 1.91
N ALA A 180 2.58 -14.82 0.96
CA ALA A 180 3.55 -14.08 0.15
C ALA A 180 4.18 -12.94 0.95
N LEU A 181 3.45 -12.33 1.90
CA LEU A 181 3.96 -11.25 2.75
C LEU A 181 5.28 -11.62 3.42
N SER A 182 5.35 -12.80 4.03
CA SER A 182 6.58 -13.36 4.62
C SER A 182 7.75 -13.44 3.64
N LYS A 183 7.49 -13.85 2.40
CA LYS A 183 8.53 -14.06 1.39
C LYS A 183 9.02 -12.72 0.85
N LEU A 184 8.10 -11.83 0.53
CA LEU A 184 8.42 -10.52 -0.04
C LEU A 184 9.20 -9.65 0.96
N ILE A 185 8.96 -9.82 2.26
CA ILE A 185 9.60 -8.99 3.27
C ILE A 185 10.93 -9.56 3.78
N ASN A 186 11.14 -10.87 3.73
CA ASN A 186 12.38 -11.48 4.25
C ASN A 186 13.53 -11.62 3.22
N TRP A 187 13.32 -11.23 1.96
CA TRP A 187 14.30 -11.30 0.87
C TRP A 187 14.71 -9.92 0.38
#